data_AF-A0A7X9BGR7-F1
#
_entry.id   AF-A0A7X9BGR7-F1
#
_cell.length_a   1.000
_cell.length_b   1.000
_cell.length_c   1.000
_cell.angle_alpha   90.00
_cell.angle_beta   90.00
_cell.angle_gamma   90.00
#
_symmetry.space_group_name_H-M   'P 1'
#
loop_
_entity.id
_entity.type
_entity.pdbx_description
1 polymer ?
#
loop_
_entity_poly.entity_id
_entity_poly.type
_entity_poly.pdbx_seq_one_letter_code
_entity_poly.pdbx_strand_id
1 'polypeptide(L)'
;MPGTSHLSVVPNLPIGVGAGVLVVEESHTLEYEQMALIRSLFEPIALLETVDTAHMSVAGIVSSCAPAFTAVYVEALADAGVKYGLRRDTAYRLAAKMVEGTGAQIIEEGMTPSALKDGVCSPGGATIKGVVALEHAGFRGAAIGAIEAVQG
;
A
#
# COMPACT_ATOMS: atom_id res chain seq x y z
N MET A 1 21.37 -23.54 12.70
CA MET A 1 22.35 -24.48 12.13
C MET A 1 23.69 -23.75 12.09
N PRO A 2 24.79 -24.32 12.61
CA PRO A 2 26.10 -23.67 12.54
C PRO A 2 26.45 -23.35 11.07
N GLY A 3 26.82 -22.11 10.79
CA GLY A 3 27.18 -21.65 9.44
C GLY A 3 26.01 -21.31 8.50
N THR A 4 24.77 -21.19 8.99
CA THR A 4 23.62 -20.78 8.17
C THR A 4 23.17 -19.36 8.51
N SER A 5 23.22 -18.47 7.51
CA SER A 5 22.61 -17.15 7.57
C SER A 5 21.10 -17.26 7.31
N HIS A 6 20.29 -16.53 8.09
CA HIS A 6 18.84 -16.59 8.07
C HIS A 6 18.25 -15.18 8.09
N LEU A 7 17.31 -14.92 7.18
CA LEU A 7 16.48 -13.74 7.10
C LEU A 7 15.03 -14.18 6.87
N SER A 8 14.10 -13.73 7.70
CA SER A 8 12.66 -13.87 7.43
C SER A 8 12.17 -12.68 6.64
N VAL A 9 11.36 -12.94 5.62
CA VAL A 9 10.72 -11.89 4.81
C VAL A 9 9.28 -12.23 4.49
N VAL A 10 8.45 -11.21 4.27
CA VAL A 10 7.09 -11.34 3.75
C VAL A 10 6.96 -10.53 2.45
N PRO A 11 6.88 -11.20 1.28
CA PRO A 11 6.65 -10.53 0.00
C PRO A 11 5.15 -10.33 -0.28
N ASN A 12 4.82 -9.46 -1.23
CA ASN A 12 3.46 -9.32 -1.75
C ASN A 12 3.37 -9.40 -3.29
N LEU A 13 2.14 -9.51 -3.82
CA LEU A 13 1.88 -9.69 -5.26
C LEU A 13 2.41 -8.55 -6.16
N PRO A 14 2.33 -7.25 -5.79
CA PRO A 14 2.83 -6.16 -6.62
C PRO A 14 4.32 -6.19 -6.97
N ILE A 15 5.13 -7.06 -6.33
CA ILE A 15 6.51 -7.33 -6.77
C ILE A 15 6.57 -7.71 -8.26
N GLY A 16 5.55 -8.42 -8.78
CA GLY A 16 5.50 -8.83 -10.19
C GLY A 16 5.45 -7.67 -11.20
N VAL A 17 5.16 -6.45 -10.75
CA VAL A 17 5.16 -5.23 -11.57
C VAL A 17 6.16 -4.18 -11.08
N GLY A 18 7.09 -4.55 -10.19
CA GLY A 18 8.12 -3.65 -9.67
C GLY A 18 7.63 -2.61 -8.66
N ALA A 19 6.42 -2.80 -8.10
CA ALA A 19 5.81 -1.89 -7.13
C ALA A 19 5.49 -2.62 -5.81
N GLY A 20 6.33 -3.61 -5.47
CA GLY A 20 6.13 -4.49 -4.33
C GLY A 20 6.54 -3.90 -2.99
N VAL A 21 6.24 -4.66 -1.93
CA VAL A 21 6.82 -4.50 -0.60
C VAL A 21 7.41 -5.83 -0.19
N LEU A 22 8.62 -5.79 0.35
CA LEU A 22 9.26 -6.90 1.04
C LEU A 22 9.42 -6.47 2.50
N VAL A 23 8.58 -7.01 3.37
CA VAL A 23 8.76 -6.82 4.82
C VAL A 23 9.94 -7.68 5.26
N VAL A 24 10.89 -7.10 5.96
CA VAL A 24 12.14 -7.73 6.40
C VAL A 24 12.18 -7.75 7.92
N GLU A 25 12.41 -8.92 8.50
CA GLU A 25 12.61 -9.04 9.95
C GLU A 25 13.95 -8.42 10.37
N GLU A 26 13.92 -7.54 11.37
CA GLU A 26 15.13 -6.90 11.90
C GLU A 26 16.07 -7.91 12.58
N SER A 27 15.51 -8.91 13.26
CA SER A 27 16.30 -9.96 13.91
C SER A 27 16.74 -11.02 12.89
N HIS A 28 17.99 -10.96 12.46
CA HIS A 28 18.55 -11.88 11.47
C HIS A 28 20.01 -12.23 11.74
N THR A 29 20.52 -13.29 11.09
CA THR A 29 21.93 -13.72 11.23
C THR A 29 22.81 -13.35 10.03
N LEU A 30 22.30 -12.51 9.13
CA LEU A 30 23.06 -12.04 7.96
C LEU A 30 24.22 -11.14 8.37
N GLU A 31 25.36 -11.37 7.73
CA GLU A 31 26.46 -10.40 7.70
C GLU A 31 26.08 -9.19 6.82
N TYR A 32 26.82 -8.09 7.00
CA TYR A 32 26.58 -6.84 6.26
C TYR A 32 26.55 -7.05 4.73
N GLU A 33 27.51 -7.79 4.19
CA GLU A 33 27.60 -8.05 2.74
C GLU A 33 26.41 -8.86 2.22
N GLN A 34 25.89 -9.79 3.03
CA GLN A 34 24.73 -10.59 2.68
C GLN A 34 23.46 -9.72 2.66
N MET A 35 23.30 -8.84 3.64
CA MET A 35 22.16 -7.91 3.66
C MET A 35 22.26 -6.87 2.51
N ALA A 36 23.46 -6.38 2.20
CA ALA A 36 23.69 -5.50 1.06
C ALA A 36 23.33 -6.17 -0.27
N LEU A 37 23.64 -7.46 -0.43
CA LEU A 37 23.23 -8.23 -1.60
C LEU A 37 21.70 -8.33 -1.69
N ILE A 38 21.02 -8.69 -0.60
CA ILE A 38 19.54 -8.75 -0.57
C ILE A 38 18.93 -7.41 -0.99
N ARG A 39 19.41 -6.29 -0.42
CA ARG A 39 18.96 -4.94 -0.81
C ARG A 39 19.14 -4.68 -2.29
N SER A 40 20.33 -4.94 -2.82
CA SER A 40 20.63 -4.72 -4.24
C SER A 40 19.74 -5.52 -5.21
N LEU A 41 19.27 -6.70 -4.77
CA LEU A 41 18.43 -7.59 -5.57
C LEU A 41 16.95 -7.16 -5.58
N PHE A 42 16.44 -6.68 -4.45
CA PHE A 42 15.00 -6.46 -4.27
C PHE A 42 14.58 -4.98 -4.28
N GLU A 43 15.43 -4.04 -3.87
CA GLU A 43 15.12 -2.60 -3.91
C GLU A 43 14.72 -2.09 -5.31
N PRO A 44 15.20 -2.65 -6.45
CA PRO A 44 14.72 -2.25 -7.77
C PRO A 44 13.25 -2.61 -8.07
N ILE A 45 12.65 -3.53 -7.32
CA ILE A 45 11.30 -4.06 -7.59
C ILE A 45 10.35 -3.98 -6.38
N ALA A 46 10.86 -3.60 -5.22
CA ALA A 46 10.11 -3.54 -3.98
C ALA A 46 10.69 -2.54 -2.99
N LEU A 47 9.82 -1.94 -2.18
CA LEU A 47 10.22 -1.29 -0.93
C LEU A 47 10.61 -2.35 0.09
N LEU A 48 11.83 -2.26 0.64
CA LEU A 48 12.28 -3.11 1.74
C LEU A 48 12.01 -2.42 3.06
N GLU A 49 10.97 -2.87 3.74
CA GLU A 49 10.55 -2.30 5.02
C GLU A 49 11.01 -3.20 6.17
N THR A 50 11.89 -2.70 7.03
CA THR A 50 12.42 -3.47 8.16
C THR A 50 11.57 -3.25 9.40
N VAL A 51 11.14 -4.34 10.04
CA VAL A 51 10.31 -4.29 11.25
C VAL A 51 10.79 -5.30 12.30
N ASP A 52 10.51 -5.03 13.57
CA ASP A 52 10.72 -5.99 14.65
C ASP A 52 9.96 -7.30 14.40
N THR A 53 10.49 -8.41 14.91
CA THR A 53 9.82 -9.73 14.93
C THR A 53 8.37 -9.66 15.42
N ALA A 54 8.10 -8.86 16.46
CA ALA A 54 6.76 -8.69 17.02
C ALA A 54 5.77 -8.03 16.04
N HIS A 55 6.28 -7.25 15.08
CA HIS A 55 5.48 -6.51 14.10
C HIS A 55 5.40 -7.20 12.74
N MET A 56 6.15 -8.29 12.52
CA MET A 56 6.16 -9.03 11.25
C MET A 56 4.77 -9.46 10.79
N SER A 57 3.92 -9.93 11.72
CA SER A 57 2.55 -10.35 11.40
C SER A 57 1.72 -9.19 10.85
N VAL A 58 1.66 -8.06 11.57
CA VAL A 58 0.84 -6.92 11.17
C VAL A 58 1.39 -6.23 9.93
N ALA A 59 2.71 -6.09 9.80
CA ALA A 59 3.35 -5.55 8.60
C ALA A 59 3.11 -6.45 7.37
N GLY A 60 3.16 -7.77 7.56
CA GLY A 60 2.80 -8.75 6.54
C GLY A 60 1.34 -8.62 6.09
N ILE A 61 0.40 -8.49 7.03
CA ILE A 61 -1.04 -8.32 6.73
C ILE A 61 -1.29 -7.01 5.99
N VAL A 62 -0.75 -5.90 6.48
CA VAL A 62 -0.89 -4.59 5.82
C VAL A 62 -0.35 -4.66 4.40
N SER A 63 0.84 -5.20 4.18
CA SER A 63 1.46 -5.23 2.84
C SER A 63 0.86 -6.30 1.89
N SER A 64 0.45 -7.45 2.42
CA SER A 64 0.01 -8.61 1.61
C SER A 64 -1.49 -8.64 1.35
N CYS A 65 -2.31 -8.15 2.29
CA CYS A 65 -3.77 -8.10 2.12
C CYS A 65 -4.24 -6.79 1.48
N ALA A 66 -3.51 -5.67 1.65
CA ALA A 66 -3.90 -4.39 1.08
C ALA A 66 -4.14 -4.40 -0.44
N PRO A 67 -3.45 -5.18 -1.29
CA PRO A 67 -3.78 -5.25 -2.71
C PRO A 67 -5.24 -5.66 -2.98
N ALA A 68 -5.79 -6.61 -2.22
CA ALA A 68 -7.18 -7.03 -2.36
C ALA A 68 -8.14 -5.93 -1.89
N PHE A 69 -7.86 -5.30 -0.74
CA PHE A 69 -8.70 -4.21 -0.21
C PHE A 69 -8.68 -2.98 -1.12
N THR A 70 -7.52 -2.69 -1.70
CA THR A 70 -7.33 -1.61 -2.66
C THR A 70 -8.04 -1.90 -3.98
N ALA A 71 -8.09 -3.16 -4.43
CA ALA A 71 -8.84 -3.54 -5.62
C ALA A 71 -10.34 -3.24 -5.47
N VAL A 72 -10.92 -3.44 -4.28
CA VAL A 72 -12.31 -3.05 -3.98
C VAL A 72 -12.50 -1.53 -4.12
N TYR A 73 -11.54 -0.73 -3.63
CA TYR A 73 -11.59 0.74 -3.79
C TYR A 73 -11.49 1.16 -5.26
N VAL A 74 -10.56 0.56 -6.02
CA VAL A 74 -10.40 0.80 -7.46
C VAL A 74 -11.68 0.43 -8.23
N GLU A 75 -12.31 -0.70 -7.88
CA GLU A 75 -13.56 -1.14 -8.48
C GLU A 75 -14.71 -0.16 -8.17
N ALA A 76 -14.84 0.31 -6.93
CA ALA A 76 -15.85 1.29 -6.54
C ALA A 76 -15.69 2.63 -7.29
N LEU A 77 -14.46 3.11 -7.46
CA LEU A 77 -14.19 4.30 -8.28
C LEU A 77 -14.57 4.09 -9.75
N ALA A 78 -14.26 2.91 -10.29
CA ALA A 78 -14.59 2.58 -11.67
C ALA A 78 -16.11 2.46 -11.89
N ASP A 79 -16.83 1.85 -10.96
CA ASP A 79 -18.30 1.77 -10.97
C ASP A 79 -18.95 3.15 -10.96
N ALA A 80 -18.43 4.07 -10.14
CA ALA A 80 -18.87 5.47 -10.16
C ALA A 80 -18.62 6.12 -11.52
N GLY A 81 -17.44 5.92 -12.12
CA GLY A 81 -17.14 6.39 -13.47
C GLY A 81 -18.14 5.88 -14.51
N VAL A 82 -18.47 4.58 -14.46
CA VAL A 82 -19.44 3.95 -15.37
C VAL A 82 -20.85 4.51 -15.15
N LYS A 83 -21.26 4.72 -13.90
CA LYS A 83 -22.54 5.36 -13.55
C LYS A 83 -22.69 6.74 -14.22
N TYR A 84 -21.59 7.46 -14.41
CA TYR A 84 -21.56 8.77 -15.07
C TYR A 84 -21.11 8.73 -16.54
N GLY A 85 -21.11 7.56 -17.16
CA GLY A 85 -20.98 7.41 -18.62
C GLY A 85 -19.58 7.05 -19.14
N LEU A 86 -18.60 6.77 -18.27
CA LEU A 86 -17.33 6.24 -18.72
C LEU A 86 -17.47 4.78 -19.18
N ARG A 87 -16.68 4.38 -20.17
CA ARG A 87 -16.48 2.96 -20.46
C ARG A 87 -15.72 2.30 -19.31
N ARG A 88 -16.06 1.05 -19.02
CA ARG A 88 -15.48 0.27 -17.90
C ARG A 88 -13.96 0.18 -17.96
N ASP A 89 -13.40 -0.08 -19.14
CA ASP A 89 -11.95 -0.17 -19.37
C ASP A 89 -11.23 1.14 -19.04
N THR A 90 -11.80 2.27 -19.49
CA THR A 90 -11.30 3.60 -19.18
C THR A 90 -11.39 3.89 -17.68
N ALA A 91 -12.52 3.57 -17.05
CA ALA A 91 -12.73 3.83 -15.62
C ALA A 91 -11.74 3.04 -14.74
N TYR A 92 -11.50 1.76 -15.04
CA TYR A 92 -10.49 0.96 -14.34
C TYR A 92 -9.08 1.53 -14.51
N ARG A 93 -8.69 1.91 -15.73
CA ARG A 93 -7.36 2.49 -15.98
C ARG A 93 -7.14 3.78 -15.20
N LEU A 94 -8.14 4.67 -15.17
CA LEU A 94 -8.07 5.93 -14.43
C LEU A 94 -7.97 5.67 -12.92
N ALA A 95 -8.84 4.83 -12.37
CA ALA A 95 -8.85 4.51 -10.94
C ALA A 95 -7.54 3.84 -10.49
N ALA A 96 -7.08 2.82 -11.22
CA ALA A 96 -5.84 2.12 -10.91
C ALA A 96 -4.62 3.05 -10.97
N LYS A 97 -4.49 3.86 -12.03
CA LYS A 97 -3.34 4.75 -12.16
C LYS A 97 -3.33 5.86 -11.09
N MET A 98 -4.50 6.37 -10.71
CA MET A 98 -4.57 7.37 -9.64
C MET A 98 -4.21 6.79 -8.27
N VAL A 99 -4.60 5.55 -7.98
CA VAL A 99 -4.18 4.87 -6.73
C VAL A 99 -2.67 4.63 -6.72
N GLU A 100 -2.10 4.13 -7.82
CA GLU A 100 -0.65 3.94 -7.98
C GLU A 100 0.11 5.26 -7.76
N GLY A 101 -0.28 6.33 -8.46
CA GLY A 101 0.37 7.63 -8.36
C GLY A 101 0.22 8.29 -6.99
N THR A 102 -0.93 8.11 -6.33
CA THR A 102 -1.14 8.63 -4.97
C THR A 102 -0.22 7.95 -3.96
N GLY A 103 -0.05 6.63 -4.06
CA GLY A 103 0.90 5.89 -3.23
C GLY A 103 2.35 6.29 -3.51
N ALA A 104 2.73 6.40 -4.79
CA ALA A 104 4.06 6.85 -5.19
C ALA A 104 4.38 8.25 -4.64
N GLN A 105 3.45 9.20 -4.76
CA GLN A 105 3.65 10.56 -4.27
C GLN A 105 3.87 10.61 -2.75
N ILE A 106 3.11 9.82 -1.97
CA ILE A 106 3.30 9.71 -0.51
C ILE A 106 4.71 9.24 -0.17
N ILE A 107 5.22 8.24 -0.88
CA ILE A 107 6.52 7.62 -0.62
C ILE A 107 7.66 8.52 -1.09
N GLU A 108 7.62 8.95 -2.36
CA GLU A 108 8.70 9.70 -3.01
C GLU A 108 8.85 11.12 -2.44
N GLU A 109 7.75 11.78 -2.09
CA GLU A 109 7.77 13.13 -1.52
C GLU A 109 7.77 13.12 0.02
N GLY A 110 7.70 11.95 0.66
CA GLY A 110 7.66 11.82 2.12
C GLY A 110 6.45 12.52 2.76
N MET A 111 5.33 12.61 2.03
CA MET A 111 4.15 13.33 2.49
C MET A 111 3.34 12.50 3.49
N THR A 112 2.80 13.15 4.51
CA THR A 112 1.72 12.52 5.28
C THR A 112 0.45 12.44 4.43
N PRO A 113 -0.37 11.37 4.55
CA PRO A 113 -1.63 11.27 3.82
C PRO A 113 -2.57 12.45 4.07
N SER A 114 -2.54 13.04 5.27
CA SER A 114 -3.30 14.26 5.60
C SER A 114 -2.82 15.46 4.79
N ALA A 115 -1.51 15.66 4.66
CA ALA A 115 -0.94 16.77 3.89
C ALA A 115 -1.29 16.64 2.40
N LEU A 116 -1.19 15.45 1.81
CA LEU A 116 -1.59 15.22 0.43
C LEU A 116 -3.08 15.51 0.22
N LYS A 117 -3.94 14.97 1.10
CA LYS A 117 -5.39 15.21 1.06
C LYS A 117 -5.72 16.71 1.16
N ASP A 118 -5.09 17.43 2.08
CA ASP A 118 -5.30 18.87 2.24
C ASP A 118 -4.78 19.67 1.03
N GLY A 119 -3.64 19.27 0.45
CA GLY A 119 -3.07 19.90 -0.74
C GLY A 119 -3.94 19.81 -2.00
N VAL A 120 -4.75 18.76 -2.14
CA VAL A 120 -5.68 18.58 -3.26
C VAL A 120 -7.07 19.18 -2.98
N CYS A 121 -7.38 19.49 -1.71
CA CYS A 121 -8.68 20.04 -1.31
C CYS A 121 -8.70 21.58 -1.39
N SER A 122 -9.33 22.13 -2.43
CA SER A 122 -9.63 23.56 -2.47
C SER A 122 -10.84 23.92 -1.57
N PRO A 123 -10.87 25.12 -0.96
CA PRO A 123 -12.01 25.59 -0.17
C PRO A 123 -13.33 25.52 -0.93
N GLY A 124 -14.31 24.76 -0.41
CA GLY A 124 -15.63 24.57 -1.05
C GLY A 124 -15.64 23.74 -2.34
N GLY A 125 -14.49 23.20 -2.75
CA GLY A 125 -14.30 22.47 -4.00
C GLY A 125 -14.97 21.08 -4.02
N ALA A 126 -14.90 20.41 -5.17
CA ALA A 126 -15.45 19.07 -5.34
C ALA A 126 -14.73 18.01 -4.48
N THR A 127 -13.40 18.09 -4.37
CA THR A 127 -12.58 17.13 -3.60
C THR A 127 -13.00 17.05 -2.14
N ILE A 128 -13.14 18.21 -1.46
CA ILE A 128 -13.51 18.22 -0.04
C ILE A 128 -14.93 17.69 0.20
N LYS A 129 -15.86 17.90 -0.75
CA LYS A 129 -17.20 17.30 -0.69
C LYS A 129 -17.13 15.78 -0.78
N GLY A 130 -16.25 15.24 -1.63
CA GLY A 130 -15.97 13.81 -1.72
C GLY A 130 -15.37 13.24 -0.43
N VAL A 131 -14.39 13.93 0.16
CA VAL A 131 -13.80 13.55 1.45
C VAL A 131 -14.87 13.50 2.54
N VAL A 132 -15.71 14.54 2.69
CA VAL A 132 -16.80 14.53 3.67
C VAL A 132 -17.76 13.37 3.47
N ALA A 133 -18.08 13.02 2.22
CA ALA A 133 -18.93 11.86 1.93
C ALA A 133 -18.27 10.53 2.33
N LEU A 134 -16.95 10.37 2.13
CA LEU A 134 -16.20 9.20 2.59
C LEU A 134 -16.21 9.08 4.12
N GLU A 135 -16.04 10.20 4.83
CA GLU A 135 -16.07 10.22 6.30
C GLU A 135 -17.47 9.89 6.83
N HIS A 136 -18.54 10.43 6.21
CA HIS A 136 -19.92 10.07 6.56
C HIS A 136 -20.23 8.58 6.35
N ALA A 137 -19.61 7.96 5.35
CA ALA A 137 -19.73 6.52 5.09
C ALA A 137 -18.85 5.66 6.03
N GLY A 138 -18.05 6.26 6.91
CA GLY A 138 -17.18 5.54 7.83
C GLY A 138 -15.99 4.85 7.15
N PHE A 139 -15.50 5.39 6.02
CA PHE A 139 -14.47 4.75 5.21
C PHE A 139 -13.21 4.35 5.99
N ARG A 140 -12.71 5.22 6.88
CA ARG A 140 -11.55 4.92 7.74
C ARG A 140 -11.81 3.73 8.65
N GLY A 141 -12.98 3.70 9.28
CA GLY A 141 -13.39 2.60 10.16
C GLY A 141 -13.49 1.29 9.41
N ALA A 142 -14.04 1.30 8.19
CA ALA A 142 -14.10 0.11 7.34
C ALA A 142 -12.71 -0.40 6.94
N ALA A 143 -11.79 0.49 6.58
CA ALA A 143 -10.42 0.13 6.22
C ALA A 143 -9.63 -0.44 7.42
N ILE A 144 -9.76 0.17 8.60
CA ILE A 144 -9.16 -0.32 9.85
C ILE A 144 -9.75 -1.69 10.22
N GLY A 145 -11.08 -1.81 10.18
CA GLY A 145 -11.79 -3.05 10.49
C GLY A 145 -11.42 -4.20 9.56
N ALA A 146 -11.06 -3.93 8.30
CA ALA A 146 -10.57 -4.95 7.38
C ALA A 146 -9.22 -5.54 7.83
N ILE A 147 -8.33 -4.73 8.42
CA ILE A 147 -7.07 -5.21 8.99
C ILE A 147 -7.33 -5.95 10.29
N GLU A 148 -8.14 -5.39 11.19
CA GLU A 148 -8.50 -6.02 12.48
C GLU A 148 -9.19 -7.37 12.31
N ALA A 149 -9.98 -7.56 11.25
CA ALA A 149 -10.64 -8.82 10.96
C ALA A 149 -9.66 -9.97 10.59
N VAL A 150 -8.44 -9.62 10.16
CA VAL A 150 -7.40 -10.58 9.75
C VAL A 150 -6.28 -10.66 10.79
N GLN A 151 -6.01 -9.54 11.47
CA GLN A 151 -5.07 -9.45 12.58
C GLN A 151 -5.71 -10.07 13.82
N GLY A 152 -5.39 -11.34 14.08
CA GLY A 152 -5.85 -12.11 15.23
C GLY A 152 -5.31 -11.62 16.57
#